data_AF-A0A0L1KQ30-F1
#
_entry.id   AF-A0A0L1KQ30-F1
#
_cell.length_a   1.000
_cell.length_b   1.000
_cell.length_c   1.000
_cell.angle_alpha   90.00
_cell.angle_beta   90.00
_cell.angle_gamma   90.00
#
_symmetry.space_group_name_H-M   'P 1'
#
loop_
_entity.id
_entity.type
_entity.pdbx_description
1 polymer ?
#
loop_
_entity_poly.entity_id
_entity_poly.type
_entity_poly.pdbx_seq_one_letter_code
_entity_poly.pdbx_strand_id
1 'polypeptide(L)'
;MRTSLLSLGILPRPLSPKFHAMLDSSNWMEALRVYCAHPWRAPPADTYELLKLIMRETKISSADLSVQFRAQVKKVQSTQMKTEMPWEEFWDTVGKGEILSASKALSTSKSITGAEKTNFVILCGKLLEAVGLDGLKKMPFAYVTKTNIITAALEKDHFPLAIHMLELCSIQRKDAEAIWPIVAKYSWQQGLQFIQHFKKSSITKDFLLCLLEKGTPLMLIVSYLEYNGGLNQKAIIDALIEHAISIKDYEFVKKGIAHLEDIDLIAPQVHKAFLHHAELYTLEKVCDGVMRNNCKFSELTVEKIERMCA
;
A
#
# COMPACT_ATOMS: atom_id res chain seq x y z
N MET A 1 -18.94 -16.81 34.06
CA MET A 1 -18.73 -15.50 33.40
C MET A 1 -18.20 -15.76 31.99
N ARG A 2 -18.98 -15.44 30.95
CA ARG A 2 -18.59 -15.64 29.54
C ARG A 2 -17.78 -14.43 29.09
N THR A 3 -16.46 -14.57 29.04
CA THR A 3 -15.58 -13.61 28.38
C THR A 3 -15.80 -13.72 26.87
N SER A 4 -16.25 -12.62 26.27
CA SER A 4 -16.52 -12.52 24.85
C SER A 4 -15.24 -12.66 24.01
N LEU A 5 -15.31 -13.49 22.97
CA LEU A 5 -14.25 -13.73 21.97
C LEU A 5 -13.83 -12.46 21.20
N LEU A 6 -14.54 -11.35 21.38
CA LEU A 6 -14.17 -10.02 20.87
C LEU A 6 -12.95 -9.40 21.55
N SER A 7 -12.55 -9.90 22.73
CA SER A 7 -11.46 -9.32 23.54
C SER A 7 -10.03 -9.70 23.11
N LEU A 8 -9.85 -10.58 22.12
CA LEU A 8 -8.54 -11.14 21.76
C LEU A 8 -7.98 -10.68 20.40
N GLY A 9 -8.61 -9.71 19.71
CA GLY A 9 -7.98 -8.92 18.65
C GLY A 9 -7.48 -9.65 17.39
N ILE A 10 -7.69 -10.96 17.24
CA ILE A 10 -7.18 -11.79 16.14
C ILE A 10 -8.28 -12.73 15.64
N LEU A 11 -9.36 -12.14 15.15
CA LEU A 11 -10.23 -12.75 14.14
C LEU A 11 -9.83 -12.14 12.78
N PRO A 12 -10.23 -12.71 11.61
CA PRO A 12 -10.18 -11.96 10.36
C PRO A 12 -10.68 -10.56 10.67
N ARG A 13 -9.89 -9.50 10.41
CA ARG A 13 -10.34 -8.15 10.77
C ARG A 13 -11.76 -8.04 10.23
N PRO A 14 -12.75 -7.74 11.09
CA PRO A 14 -14.13 -7.68 10.65
C PRO A 14 -14.13 -6.75 9.43
N LEU A 15 -14.83 -7.16 8.39
CA LEU A 15 -14.98 -6.33 7.20
C LEU A 15 -15.30 -4.93 7.69
N SER A 16 -14.62 -3.91 7.12
CA SER A 16 -14.57 -2.59 7.79
C SER A 16 -15.96 -2.12 8.22
N PRO A 17 -16.11 -1.32 9.29
CA PRO A 17 -17.42 -0.78 9.67
C PRO A 17 -18.15 -0.09 8.50
N LYS A 18 -17.38 0.45 7.55
CA LYS A 18 -17.87 0.97 6.27
C LYS A 18 -18.52 -0.11 5.40
N PHE A 19 -17.96 -1.31 5.32
CA PHE A 19 -18.59 -2.44 4.63
C PHE A 19 -19.95 -2.79 5.25
N HIS A 20 -20.00 -2.95 6.58
CA HIS A 20 -21.26 -3.26 7.28
C HIS A 20 -22.29 -2.13 7.11
N ALA A 21 -21.88 -0.87 7.25
CA ALA A 21 -22.76 0.27 7.00
C ALA A 21 -23.28 0.34 5.55
N MET A 22 -22.47 -0.09 4.56
CA MET A 22 -22.89 -0.15 3.15
C MET A 22 -23.83 -1.33 2.88
N LEU A 23 -23.68 -2.46 3.59
CA LEU A 23 -24.66 -3.54 3.58
C LEU A 23 -25.97 -3.12 4.22
N ASP A 24 -25.92 -2.50 5.40
CA ASP A 24 -27.09 -2.06 6.16
C ASP A 24 -27.89 -0.97 5.41
N SER A 25 -27.20 -0.14 4.62
CA SER A 25 -27.82 0.87 3.74
C SER A 25 -28.17 0.35 2.34
N SER A 26 -28.05 -0.95 2.07
CA SER A 26 -28.33 -1.58 0.77
C SER A 26 -27.52 -0.99 -0.41
N ASN A 27 -26.36 -0.39 -0.13
CA ASN A 27 -25.42 0.10 -1.14
C ASN A 27 -24.41 -1.00 -1.52
N TRP A 28 -24.92 -2.04 -2.17
CA TRP A 28 -24.20 -3.28 -2.44
C TRP A 28 -22.97 -3.13 -3.34
N MET A 29 -22.97 -2.16 -4.27
CA MET A 29 -21.83 -1.89 -5.15
C MET A 29 -20.64 -1.29 -4.39
N GLU A 30 -20.90 -0.37 -3.46
CA GLU A 30 -19.85 0.19 -2.62
C GLU A 30 -19.40 -0.82 -1.56
N ALA A 31 -20.31 -1.65 -1.03
CA ALA A 31 -19.95 -2.77 -0.16
C ALA A 31 -19.00 -3.75 -0.88
N LEU A 32 -19.29 -4.11 -2.14
CA LEU A 32 -18.43 -4.96 -2.96
C LEU A 32 -17.06 -4.31 -3.24
N ARG A 33 -17.02 -2.99 -3.46
CA ARG A 33 -15.78 -2.23 -3.66
C ARG A 33 -14.91 -2.24 -2.40
N VAL A 34 -15.52 -2.00 -1.23
CA VAL A 34 -14.84 -2.03 0.08
C VAL A 34 -14.35 -3.44 0.41
N TYR A 35 -15.14 -4.46 0.10
CA TYR A 35 -14.75 -5.87 0.24
C TYR A 35 -13.55 -6.22 -0.63
N CYS A 36 -13.57 -5.84 -1.91
CA CYS A 36 -12.46 -6.05 -2.85
C CYS A 36 -11.19 -5.28 -2.47
N ALA A 37 -11.34 -4.15 -1.76
CA ALA A 37 -10.24 -3.34 -1.26
C ALA A 37 -9.66 -3.86 0.07
N HIS A 38 -10.30 -4.85 0.72
CA HIS A 38 -9.88 -5.36 2.01
C HIS A 38 -8.50 -6.07 1.92
N PRO A 39 -7.57 -5.86 2.88
CA PRO A 39 -6.21 -6.43 2.83
C PRO A 39 -6.19 -7.96 2.85
N TRP A 40 -7.15 -8.58 3.54
CA TRP A 40 -7.30 -10.04 3.62
C TRP A 40 -8.12 -10.54 2.43
N ARG A 41 -7.46 -10.65 1.27
CA ARG A 41 -8.08 -11.01 -0.01
C ARG A 41 -8.26 -12.52 -0.20
N ALA A 42 -9.00 -13.18 0.67
CA ALA A 42 -9.64 -14.41 0.26
C ALA A 42 -11.13 -14.37 0.57
N PRO A 43 -11.96 -14.93 -0.33
CA PRO A 43 -13.32 -15.23 0.00
C PRO A 43 -13.35 -16.27 1.12
N PRO A 44 -13.88 -16.00 2.34
CA PRO A 44 -14.31 -17.10 3.21
C PRO A 44 -15.27 -18.02 2.43
N ALA A 45 -15.44 -19.26 2.85
CA ALA A 45 -16.39 -20.19 2.25
C ALA A 45 -17.82 -19.58 2.10
N ASP A 46 -18.14 -18.59 2.94
CA ASP A 46 -19.39 -17.81 2.97
C ASP A 46 -19.54 -16.75 1.87
N THR A 47 -18.51 -16.51 1.04
CA THR A 47 -18.55 -15.48 0.00
C THR A 47 -19.49 -15.85 -1.14
N TYR A 48 -19.73 -17.16 -1.35
CA TYR A 48 -20.66 -17.64 -2.36
C TYR A 48 -22.12 -17.34 -1.97
N GLU A 49 -22.46 -17.46 -0.69
CA GLU A 49 -23.79 -17.11 -0.17
C GLU A 49 -24.00 -15.59 -0.13
N LEU A 50 -22.98 -14.81 0.25
CA LEU A 50 -23.02 -13.35 0.18
C LEU A 50 -23.21 -12.85 -1.27
N LEU A 51 -22.52 -13.46 -2.24
CA LEU A 51 -22.67 -13.17 -3.67
C LEU A 51 -24.06 -13.54 -4.18
N LYS A 52 -24.62 -14.69 -3.79
CA LYS A 52 -26.00 -15.06 -4.11
C LYS A 52 -27.00 -14.04 -3.56
N LEU A 53 -26.78 -13.56 -2.34
CA LEU A 53 -27.64 -12.56 -1.69
C LEU A 53 -27.60 -11.22 -2.46
N ILE A 54 -26.40 -10.73 -2.79
CA ILE A 54 -26.20 -9.49 -3.57
C ILE A 54 -26.82 -9.62 -4.97
N MET A 55 -26.65 -10.75 -5.64
CA MET A 55 -27.23 -11.02 -6.96
C MET A 55 -28.76 -11.06 -6.93
N ARG A 56 -29.35 -11.61 -5.85
CA ARG A 56 -30.81 -11.68 -5.66
C ARG A 56 -31.42 -10.29 -5.47
N GLU A 57 -30.76 -9.44 -4.68
CA GLU A 57 -31.29 -8.11 -4.31
C GLU A 57 -31.00 -7.02 -5.35
N THR A 58 -29.89 -7.11 -6.10
CA THR A 58 -29.49 -6.07 -7.08
C THR A 58 -29.91 -6.34 -8.52
N LYS A 59 -30.43 -7.53 -8.84
CA LYS A 59 -30.79 -7.99 -10.21
C LYS A 59 -29.64 -7.91 -11.24
N ILE A 60 -28.40 -7.77 -10.80
CA ILE A 60 -27.21 -7.75 -11.67
C ILE A 60 -26.96 -9.18 -12.19
N SER A 61 -26.72 -9.32 -13.50
CA SER A 61 -26.62 -10.62 -14.17
C SER A 61 -25.48 -11.49 -13.62
N SER A 62 -25.72 -12.81 -13.55
CA SER A 62 -24.73 -13.78 -13.07
C SER A 62 -23.46 -13.84 -13.91
N ALA A 63 -23.49 -13.37 -15.16
CA ALA A 63 -22.36 -13.43 -16.07
C ALA A 63 -21.29 -12.38 -15.73
N ASP A 64 -21.69 -11.13 -15.45
CA ASP A 64 -20.76 -10.02 -15.24
C ASP A 64 -20.03 -10.11 -13.88
N LEU A 65 -20.78 -10.43 -12.82
CA LEU A 65 -20.23 -10.69 -11.48
C LEU A 65 -19.36 -11.95 -11.47
N SER A 66 -19.76 -13.02 -12.15
CA SER A 66 -18.95 -14.24 -12.24
C SER A 66 -17.65 -14.02 -13.01
N VAL A 67 -17.63 -13.20 -14.06
CA VAL A 67 -16.41 -12.93 -14.85
C VAL A 67 -15.43 -12.07 -14.06
N GLN A 68 -15.88 -10.97 -13.44
CA GLN A 68 -15.02 -10.14 -12.61
C GLN A 68 -14.54 -10.87 -11.35
N PHE A 69 -15.44 -11.60 -10.69
CA PHE A 69 -15.10 -12.41 -9.53
C PHE A 69 -14.17 -13.57 -9.91
N ARG A 70 -14.41 -14.31 -11.00
CA ARG A 70 -13.47 -15.35 -11.47
C ARG A 70 -12.13 -14.75 -11.89
N ALA A 71 -12.10 -13.58 -12.51
CA ALA A 71 -10.84 -12.89 -12.82
C ALA A 71 -10.08 -12.54 -11.54
N GLN A 72 -10.79 -12.09 -10.50
CA GLN A 72 -10.19 -11.74 -9.22
C GLN A 72 -9.79 -12.96 -8.39
N VAL A 73 -10.59 -14.02 -8.37
CA VAL A 73 -10.27 -15.33 -7.79
C VAL A 73 -9.08 -15.94 -8.52
N LYS A 74 -9.02 -15.88 -9.85
CA LYS A 74 -7.88 -16.38 -10.65
C LYS A 74 -6.61 -15.56 -10.37
N LYS A 75 -6.73 -14.26 -10.08
CA LYS A 75 -5.64 -13.36 -9.66
C LYS A 75 -5.16 -13.62 -8.23
N VAL A 76 -6.06 -14.00 -7.32
CA VAL A 76 -5.74 -14.42 -5.96
C VAL A 76 -5.11 -15.81 -5.97
N GLN A 77 -5.68 -16.77 -6.69
CA GLN A 77 -5.13 -18.11 -6.87
C GLN A 77 -3.76 -18.11 -7.57
N SER A 78 -3.48 -17.13 -8.43
CA SER A 78 -2.16 -16.97 -9.05
C SER A 78 -1.11 -16.35 -8.13
N THR A 79 -1.49 -15.84 -6.96
CA THR A 79 -0.57 -15.28 -5.95
C THR A 79 -0.46 -16.11 -4.67
N GLN A 80 -1.32 -17.12 -4.51
CA GLN A 80 -1.25 -18.09 -3.42
C GLN A 80 -0.17 -19.14 -3.69
N MET A 81 0.68 -19.38 -2.70
CA MET A 81 1.48 -20.61 -2.64
C MET A 81 0.55 -21.77 -2.29
N LYS A 82 0.69 -22.91 -2.97
CA LYS A 82 0.00 -24.15 -2.62
C LYS A 82 0.99 -25.10 -1.96
N THR A 83 0.55 -25.88 -0.97
CA THR A 83 1.37 -26.92 -0.35
C THR A 83 0.80 -28.25 -0.76
N GLU A 84 1.68 -29.17 -1.15
CA GLU A 84 1.33 -30.57 -1.43
C GLU A 84 1.20 -31.40 -0.13
N MET A 85 1.56 -30.80 1.02
CA MET A 85 1.42 -31.39 2.36
C MET A 85 0.38 -30.66 3.22
N PRO A 86 -0.23 -31.34 4.21
CA PRO A 86 -1.05 -30.75 5.26
C PRO A 86 -0.38 -29.55 5.93
N TRP A 87 -1.18 -28.55 6.32
CA TRP A 87 -0.65 -27.26 6.79
C TRP A 87 0.09 -27.34 8.12
N GLU A 88 -0.43 -28.14 9.04
CA GLU A 88 0.23 -28.39 10.33
C GLU A 88 1.56 -29.09 10.11
N GLU A 89 1.61 -30.04 9.16
CA GLU A 89 2.82 -30.74 8.76
C GLU A 89 3.84 -29.81 8.11
N PHE A 90 3.41 -28.80 7.33
CA PHE A 90 4.31 -27.79 6.80
C PHE A 90 5.00 -27.00 7.91
N TRP A 91 4.26 -26.49 8.89
CA TRP A 91 4.88 -25.73 10.00
C TRP A 91 5.76 -26.60 10.88
N ASP A 92 5.38 -27.86 11.10
CA ASP A 92 6.21 -28.81 11.84
C ASP A 92 7.50 -29.12 11.08
N THR A 93 7.44 -29.26 9.76
CA THR A 93 8.61 -29.46 8.88
C THR A 93 9.53 -28.24 8.92
N VAL A 94 8.94 -27.03 8.88
CA VAL A 94 9.67 -25.77 9.02
C VAL A 94 10.31 -25.65 10.40
N GLY A 95 9.60 -25.99 11.47
CA GLY A 95 10.09 -25.96 12.86
C GLY A 95 11.20 -26.96 13.14
N LYS A 96 11.27 -28.06 12.37
CA LYS A 96 12.37 -29.03 12.40
C LYS A 96 13.60 -28.59 11.58
N GLY A 97 13.54 -27.46 10.89
CA GLY A 97 14.63 -26.97 10.04
C GLY A 97 14.77 -27.71 8.72
N GLU A 98 13.76 -28.48 8.30
CA GLU A 98 13.78 -29.27 7.05
C GLU A 98 13.43 -28.41 5.83
N ILE A 99 14.25 -27.38 5.58
CA ILE A 99 14.01 -26.30 4.61
C ILE A 99 13.78 -26.84 3.19
N LEU A 100 14.54 -27.84 2.77
CA LEU A 100 14.44 -28.42 1.42
C LEU A 100 13.14 -29.21 1.21
N SER A 101 12.67 -29.92 2.24
CA SER A 101 11.41 -30.68 2.21
C SER A 101 10.22 -29.73 2.17
N ALA A 102 10.20 -28.71 3.03
CA ALA A 102 9.16 -27.68 3.04
C ALA A 102 9.16 -26.86 1.73
N SER A 103 10.33 -26.55 1.16
CA SER A 103 10.45 -25.81 -0.11
C SER A 103 9.93 -26.62 -1.30
N LYS A 104 10.20 -27.93 -1.34
CA LYS A 104 9.66 -28.86 -2.35
C LYS A 104 8.15 -29.02 -2.23
N ALA A 105 7.62 -29.00 -1.02
CA ALA A 105 6.19 -29.11 -0.77
C ALA A 105 5.40 -27.88 -1.28
N LEU A 106 6.05 -26.75 -1.54
CA LEU A 106 5.41 -25.58 -2.14
C LEU A 106 5.19 -25.78 -3.65
N SER A 107 3.96 -26.08 -4.05
CA SER A 107 3.51 -26.06 -5.45
C SER A 107 3.13 -24.63 -5.88
N THR A 108 3.50 -24.28 -7.11
CA THR A 108 3.51 -22.89 -7.58
C THR A 108 2.45 -22.58 -8.63
N SER A 109 1.90 -21.36 -8.56
CA SER A 109 1.52 -20.61 -9.76
C SER A 109 2.81 -20.26 -10.53
N LYS A 110 2.78 -20.27 -11.87
CA LYS A 110 3.90 -20.28 -12.84
C LYS A 110 5.10 -19.30 -12.66
N SER A 111 5.20 -18.48 -11.60
CA SER A 111 6.10 -17.32 -11.51
C SER A 111 7.08 -17.30 -10.31
N ILE A 112 7.29 -18.38 -9.56
CA ILE A 112 8.22 -18.39 -8.41
C ILE A 112 9.33 -19.44 -8.64
N THR A 113 10.58 -19.00 -8.54
CA THR A 113 11.78 -19.82 -8.72
C THR A 113 12.08 -20.69 -7.49
N GLY A 114 12.89 -21.75 -7.66
CA GLY A 114 13.29 -22.62 -6.54
C GLY A 114 14.04 -21.90 -5.41
N ALA A 115 14.83 -20.87 -5.76
CA ALA A 115 15.53 -20.05 -4.77
C ALA A 115 14.56 -19.20 -3.92
N GLU A 116 13.52 -18.63 -4.55
CA GLU A 116 12.50 -17.86 -3.84
C GLU A 116 11.68 -18.75 -2.88
N LYS A 117 11.42 -20.01 -3.24
CA LYS A 117 10.76 -20.98 -2.34
C LYS A 117 11.60 -21.26 -1.09
N THR A 118 12.89 -21.50 -1.27
CA THR A 118 13.82 -21.77 -0.16
C THR A 118 13.93 -20.56 0.77
N ASN A 119 14.08 -19.36 0.21
CA ASN A 119 14.10 -18.13 1.01
C ASN A 119 12.79 -17.91 1.76
N PHE A 120 11.65 -18.16 1.12
CA PHE A 120 10.34 -18.07 1.75
C PHE A 120 10.19 -19.02 2.95
N VAL A 121 10.66 -20.27 2.81
CA VAL A 121 10.64 -21.26 3.90
C VAL A 121 11.55 -20.85 5.06
N ILE A 122 12.74 -20.32 4.78
CA ILE A 122 13.63 -19.77 5.81
C ILE A 122 12.94 -18.65 6.60
N LEU A 123 12.23 -17.76 5.90
CA LEU A 123 11.48 -16.68 6.52
C LEU A 123 10.29 -17.17 7.34
N CYS A 124 9.61 -18.22 6.88
CA CYS A 124 8.58 -18.93 7.66
C CYS A 124 9.17 -19.50 8.94
N GLY A 125 10.38 -20.07 8.90
CA GLY A 125 11.10 -20.57 10.08
C GLY A 125 11.38 -19.47 11.10
N LYS A 126 11.95 -18.34 10.65
CA LYS A 126 12.19 -17.20 11.53
C LYS A 126 10.90 -16.60 12.10
N LEU A 127 9.82 -16.59 11.33
CA LEU A 127 8.50 -16.16 11.83
C LEU A 127 7.95 -17.14 12.88
N LEU A 128 8.13 -18.44 12.66
CA LEU A 128 7.73 -19.49 13.59
C LEU A 128 8.51 -19.40 14.91
N GLU A 129 9.81 -19.12 14.85
CA GLU A 129 10.64 -18.85 16.04
C GLU A 129 10.15 -17.61 16.80
N ALA A 130 9.76 -16.55 16.09
CA ALA A 130 9.34 -15.29 16.69
C ALA A 130 7.91 -15.32 17.27
N VAL A 131 6.98 -15.99 16.59
CA VAL A 131 5.53 -15.91 16.88
C VAL A 131 4.98 -17.19 17.52
N GLY A 132 5.70 -18.31 17.42
CA GLY A 132 5.29 -19.62 17.91
C GLY A 132 4.23 -20.31 17.04
N LEU A 133 4.18 -21.64 17.13
CA LEU A 133 3.29 -22.49 16.32
C LEU A 133 1.81 -22.17 16.56
N ASP A 134 1.42 -21.85 17.79
CA ASP A 134 0.02 -21.53 18.15
C ASP A 134 -0.47 -20.18 17.58
N GLY A 135 0.46 -19.26 17.31
CA GLY A 135 0.17 -18.01 16.61
C GLY A 135 -0.06 -18.24 15.10
N LEU A 136 0.63 -19.22 14.52
CA LEU A 136 0.60 -19.52 13.09
C LEU A 136 -0.46 -20.54 12.67
N LYS A 137 -0.84 -21.47 13.57
CA LYS A 137 -1.96 -22.41 13.36
C LYS A 137 -3.29 -21.71 13.07
N LYS A 138 -3.43 -20.46 13.50
CA LYS A 138 -4.62 -19.62 13.27
C LYS A 138 -4.60 -18.88 11.93
N MET A 139 -3.49 -18.94 11.19
CA MET A 139 -3.33 -18.28 9.88
C MET A 139 -3.70 -19.28 8.77
N PRO A 140 -4.81 -19.08 8.03
CA PRO A 140 -5.24 -20.08 7.04
C PRO A 140 -4.33 -20.08 5.82
N PHE A 141 -4.12 -21.28 5.27
CA PHE A 141 -3.19 -21.58 4.17
C PHE A 141 -3.32 -20.67 2.93
N ALA A 142 -4.55 -20.33 2.55
CA ALA A 142 -4.89 -19.43 1.43
C ALA A 142 -4.40 -17.97 1.61
N TYR A 143 -3.87 -17.63 2.78
CA TYR A 143 -3.44 -16.27 3.16
C TYR A 143 -1.94 -16.18 3.42
N VAL A 144 -1.12 -17.20 3.16
CA VAL A 144 0.33 -17.07 3.35
C VAL A 144 0.96 -16.54 2.07
N THR A 145 0.77 -15.24 1.85
CA THR A 145 1.52 -14.47 0.86
C THR A 145 2.73 -13.82 1.54
N LYS A 146 3.77 -13.50 0.76
CA LYS A 146 4.91 -12.70 1.24
C LYS A 146 4.45 -11.45 2.04
N THR A 147 3.40 -10.80 1.56
CA THR A 147 2.79 -9.60 2.15
C THR A 147 2.18 -9.88 3.53
N ASN A 148 1.57 -11.04 3.71
CA ASN A 148 0.92 -11.43 4.95
C ASN A 148 1.91 -11.90 6.01
N ILE A 149 3.01 -12.55 5.60
CA ILE A 149 4.12 -12.88 6.50
C ILE A 149 4.79 -11.59 7.01
N ILE A 150 5.09 -10.64 6.12
CA ILE A 150 5.65 -9.33 6.51
C ILE A 150 4.68 -8.59 7.43
N THR A 151 3.39 -8.61 7.11
CA THR A 151 2.32 -8.02 7.95
C THR A 151 2.30 -8.66 9.33
N ALA A 152 2.37 -9.99 9.44
CA ALA A 152 2.37 -10.69 10.72
C ALA A 152 3.62 -10.36 11.55
N ALA A 153 4.79 -10.27 10.91
CA ALA A 153 6.03 -9.86 11.58
C ALA A 153 5.91 -8.43 12.14
N LEU A 154 5.32 -7.51 11.38
CA LEU A 154 5.05 -6.14 11.84
C LEU A 154 3.97 -6.08 12.93
N GLU A 155 2.86 -6.81 12.81
CA GLU A 155 1.81 -6.79 13.85
C GLU A 155 2.28 -7.39 15.20
N LYS A 156 3.43 -8.06 15.21
CA LYS A 156 4.10 -8.58 16.41
C LYS A 156 5.34 -7.77 16.81
N ASP A 157 5.52 -6.59 16.23
CA ASP A 157 6.65 -5.70 16.50
C ASP A 157 8.04 -6.30 16.21
N HIS A 158 8.10 -7.35 15.39
CA HIS A 158 9.36 -7.93 14.90
C HIS A 158 9.84 -7.20 13.63
N PHE A 159 10.11 -5.91 13.77
CA PHE A 159 10.54 -5.04 12.68
C PHE A 159 11.81 -5.54 11.94
N PRO A 160 12.89 -6.00 12.61
CA PRO A 160 14.09 -6.50 11.92
C PRO A 160 13.81 -7.72 11.05
N LEU A 161 12.91 -8.59 11.50
CA LEU A 161 12.49 -9.75 10.72
C LEU A 161 11.71 -9.31 9.48
N ALA A 162 10.84 -8.33 9.61
CA ALA A 162 10.07 -7.78 8.49
C ALA A 162 10.98 -7.13 7.43
N ILE A 163 12.02 -6.40 7.83
CA ILE A 163 13.06 -5.87 6.91
C ILE A 163 13.81 -7.00 6.21
N HIS A 164 14.25 -8.01 6.95
CA HIS A 164 14.95 -9.15 6.36
C HIS A 164 14.08 -9.91 5.35
N MET A 165 12.76 -9.97 5.57
CA MET A 165 11.81 -10.52 4.60
C MET A 165 11.69 -9.66 3.33
N LEU A 166 11.77 -8.33 3.45
CA LEU A 166 11.76 -7.41 2.31
C LEU A 166 13.02 -7.51 1.46
N GLU A 167 14.18 -7.74 2.06
CA GLU A 167 15.45 -7.95 1.34
C GLU A 167 15.39 -9.17 0.41
N LEU A 168 14.66 -10.20 0.83
CA LEU A 168 14.57 -11.48 0.13
C LEU A 168 13.40 -11.53 -0.87
N CYS A 169 12.51 -10.54 -0.88
CA CYS A 169 11.28 -10.54 -1.68
C CYS A 169 11.06 -9.20 -2.40
N SER A 170 10.94 -9.22 -3.74
CA SER A 170 10.52 -8.03 -4.50
C SER A 170 9.10 -7.60 -4.12
N ILE A 171 8.93 -6.42 -3.52
CA ILE A 171 7.61 -5.82 -3.24
C ILE A 171 7.08 -5.06 -4.45
N GLN A 172 5.88 -5.43 -4.90
CA GLN A 172 5.13 -4.68 -5.91
C GLN A 172 4.22 -3.65 -5.25
N ARG A 173 3.74 -2.68 -6.02
CA ARG A 173 2.80 -1.64 -5.56
C ARG A 173 1.63 -2.17 -4.73
N LYS A 174 0.97 -3.22 -5.20
CA LYS A 174 -0.16 -3.86 -4.49
C LYS A 174 0.21 -4.42 -3.11
N ASP A 175 1.46 -4.86 -2.95
CA ASP A 175 1.99 -5.45 -1.72
C ASP A 175 2.35 -4.31 -0.76
N ALA A 176 2.98 -3.24 -1.28
CA ALA A 176 3.27 -2.02 -0.54
C ALA A 176 1.99 -1.35 0.01
N GLU A 177 0.95 -1.21 -0.82
CA GLU A 177 -0.36 -0.66 -0.41
C GLU A 177 -1.01 -1.45 0.74
N ALA A 178 -0.79 -2.77 0.81
CA ALA A 178 -1.33 -3.62 1.86
C ALA A 178 -0.52 -3.55 3.18
N ILE A 179 0.80 -3.43 3.08
CA ILE A 179 1.71 -3.37 4.24
C ILE A 179 1.72 -1.97 4.87
N TRP A 180 1.49 -0.93 4.06
CA TRP A 180 1.67 0.47 4.48
C TRP A 180 0.88 0.89 5.73
N PRO A 181 -0.42 0.56 5.89
CA PRO A 181 -1.18 0.96 7.09
C PRO A 181 -0.56 0.47 8.41
N ILE A 182 0.28 -0.56 8.35
CA ILE A 182 0.98 -1.10 9.52
C ILE A 182 2.32 -0.39 9.69
N VAL A 183 3.07 -0.18 8.60
CA VAL A 183 4.32 0.59 8.62
C VAL A 183 4.07 2.03 9.10
N ALA A 184 2.92 2.62 8.76
CA ALA A 184 2.49 3.93 9.24
C ALA A 184 2.29 4.01 10.77
N LYS A 185 2.38 2.90 11.52
CA LYS A 185 2.41 2.94 12.99
C LYS A 185 3.81 3.16 13.56
N TYR A 186 4.85 2.87 12.78
CA TYR A 186 6.25 3.01 13.17
C TYR A 186 6.76 4.44 13.04
N SER A 187 8.00 4.66 13.48
CA SER A 187 8.68 5.94 13.29
C SER A 187 8.97 6.19 11.81
N TRP A 188 9.21 7.44 11.43
CA TRP A 188 9.54 7.74 10.04
C TRP A 188 10.85 7.10 9.58
N GLN A 189 11.84 6.95 10.46
CA GLN A 189 13.11 6.27 10.14
C GLN A 189 12.88 4.82 9.75
N GLN A 190 12.02 4.13 10.50
CA GLN A 190 11.61 2.76 10.22
C GLN A 190 10.78 2.68 8.93
N GLY A 191 9.90 3.67 8.70
CA GLY A 191 9.15 3.79 7.45
C GLY A 191 10.04 3.96 6.22
N LEU A 192 11.11 4.75 6.32
CA LEU A 192 12.11 4.92 5.24
C LEU A 192 12.87 3.64 4.94
N GLN A 193 13.31 2.91 5.96
CA GLN A 193 13.95 1.59 5.78
C GLN A 193 13.04 0.65 5.00
N PHE A 194 11.73 0.69 5.25
CA PHE A 194 10.76 -0.09 4.49
C PHE A 194 10.72 0.26 2.99
N ILE A 195 10.68 1.56 2.65
CA ILE A 195 10.59 1.96 1.23
C ILE A 195 11.83 1.59 0.45
N GLN A 196 13.01 1.58 1.07
CA GLN A 196 14.25 1.24 0.40
C GLN A 196 14.18 -0.14 -0.30
N HIS A 197 13.29 -1.02 0.17
CA HIS A 197 13.06 -2.33 -0.43
C HIS A 197 11.88 -2.39 -1.42
N PHE A 198 11.16 -1.29 -1.64
CA PHE A 198 10.05 -1.24 -2.59
C PHE A 198 10.56 -1.00 -4.01
N LYS A 199 9.92 -1.62 -5.00
CA LYS A 199 10.20 -1.27 -6.41
C LYS A 199 9.87 0.21 -6.64
N LYS A 200 10.69 0.89 -7.45
CA LYS A 200 10.56 2.32 -7.81
C LYS A 200 9.12 2.76 -8.14
N SER A 201 8.37 1.95 -8.90
CA SER A 201 6.97 2.21 -9.29
C SER A 201 5.91 1.94 -8.21
N SER A 202 6.34 1.52 -7.02
CA SER A 202 5.46 1.10 -5.91
C SER A 202 5.27 2.19 -4.86
N ILE A 203 6.03 3.28 -4.94
CA ILE A 203 5.91 4.45 -4.09
C ILE A 203 4.69 5.25 -4.56
N THR A 204 3.77 5.56 -3.64
CA THR A 204 2.54 6.31 -3.92
C THR A 204 2.57 7.68 -3.23
N LYS A 205 1.74 8.62 -3.71
CA LYS A 205 1.55 9.94 -3.06
C LYS A 205 1.17 9.77 -1.58
N ASP A 206 0.19 8.93 -1.28
CA ASP A 206 -0.35 8.74 0.07
C ASP A 206 0.71 8.22 1.05
N PHE A 207 1.61 7.37 0.55
CA PHE A 207 2.75 6.89 1.31
C PHE A 207 3.67 8.06 1.74
N LEU A 208 4.03 8.92 0.78
CA LEU A 208 4.98 10.01 1.01
C LEU A 208 4.40 11.06 1.97
N LEU A 209 3.12 11.39 1.80
CA LEU A 209 2.43 12.32 2.70
C LEU A 209 2.45 11.84 4.14
N CYS A 210 2.15 10.56 4.38
CA CYS A 210 2.14 10.04 5.75
C CYS A 210 3.57 10.02 6.37
N LEU A 211 4.62 9.83 5.57
CA LEU A 211 5.99 10.04 6.06
C LEU A 211 6.27 11.50 6.42
N LEU A 212 5.87 12.44 5.57
CA LEU A 212 6.02 13.88 5.83
C LEU A 212 5.27 14.31 7.09
N GLU A 213 4.03 13.85 7.28
CA GLU A 213 3.22 14.08 8.48
C GLU A 213 3.89 13.56 9.76
N LYS A 214 4.69 12.48 9.65
CA LYS A 214 5.48 11.95 10.77
C LYS A 214 6.77 12.72 11.06
N GLY A 215 7.02 13.81 10.34
CA GLY A 215 8.20 14.65 10.51
C GLY A 215 9.44 14.15 9.76
N THR A 216 9.27 13.35 8.70
CA THR A 216 10.39 13.02 7.82
C THR A 216 10.91 14.30 7.17
N PRO A 217 12.22 14.58 7.18
CA PRO A 217 12.78 15.73 6.49
C PRO A 217 12.45 15.67 4.99
N LEU A 218 11.90 16.77 4.45
CA LEU A 218 11.50 16.87 3.04
C LEU A 218 12.66 16.53 2.08
N MET A 219 13.85 17.07 2.35
CA MET A 219 15.05 16.80 1.54
C MET A 219 15.43 15.31 1.51
N LEU A 220 15.20 14.57 2.60
CA LEU A 220 15.51 13.15 2.65
C LEU A 220 14.57 12.34 1.73
N ILE A 221 13.30 12.73 1.68
CA ILE A 221 12.33 12.15 0.74
C ILE A 221 12.71 12.48 -0.70
N VAL A 222 13.13 13.71 -0.97
CA VAL A 222 13.52 14.16 -2.31
C VAL A 222 14.73 13.38 -2.81
N SER A 223 15.80 13.29 -2.01
CA SER A 223 16.99 12.49 -2.38
C SER A 223 16.64 11.02 -2.62
N TYR A 224 15.73 10.47 -1.82
CA TYR A 224 15.24 9.11 -2.04
C TYR A 224 14.47 8.98 -3.37
N LEU A 225 13.60 9.94 -3.70
CA LEU A 225 12.84 9.95 -4.95
C LEU A 225 13.73 10.19 -6.18
N GLU A 226 14.76 11.02 -6.08
CA GLU A 226 15.77 11.23 -7.13
C GLU A 226 16.45 9.92 -7.50
N TYR A 227 17.00 9.22 -6.50
CA TYR A 227 17.66 7.92 -6.68
C TYR A 227 16.70 6.88 -7.29
N ASN A 228 15.42 6.95 -6.92
CA ASN A 228 14.40 6.01 -7.35
C ASN A 228 13.59 6.45 -8.58
N GLY A 229 13.90 7.58 -9.23
CA GLY A 229 13.16 8.08 -10.39
C GLY A 229 11.69 8.43 -10.09
N GLY A 230 11.35 8.71 -8.84
CA GLY A 230 10.00 9.06 -8.38
C GLY A 230 9.62 10.52 -8.67
N LEU A 231 10.60 11.39 -8.93
CA LEU A 231 10.40 12.82 -9.22
C LEU A 231 9.85 13.12 -10.63
N ASN A 232 9.42 12.12 -11.39
CA ASN A 232 8.75 12.33 -12.68
C ASN A 232 7.22 12.20 -12.58
N GLN A 233 6.68 11.93 -11.38
CA GLN A 233 5.25 11.74 -11.18
C GLN A 233 4.58 13.03 -10.71
N LYS A 234 3.70 13.63 -11.54
CA LYS A 234 3.02 14.91 -11.23
C LYS A 234 2.42 14.95 -9.82
N ALA A 235 1.71 13.88 -9.44
CA ALA A 235 1.00 13.80 -8.16
C ALA A 235 1.95 13.79 -6.96
N ILE A 236 3.18 13.26 -7.12
CA ILE A 236 4.20 13.26 -6.08
C ILE A 236 4.78 14.68 -5.95
N ILE A 237 5.14 15.30 -7.06
CA ILE A 237 5.75 16.64 -7.06
C ILE A 237 4.78 17.68 -6.49
N ASP A 238 3.51 17.66 -6.93
CA ASP A 238 2.47 18.52 -6.36
C ASP A 238 2.35 18.32 -4.85
N ALA A 239 2.39 17.08 -4.35
CA ALA A 239 2.30 16.80 -2.92
C ALA A 239 3.50 17.33 -2.13
N LEU A 240 4.70 17.25 -2.70
CA LEU A 240 5.92 17.80 -2.08
C LEU A 240 5.88 19.33 -2.02
N ILE A 241 5.42 19.99 -3.09
CA ILE A 241 5.25 21.45 -3.14
C ILE A 241 4.16 21.89 -2.15
N GLU A 242 3.01 21.20 -2.11
CA GLU A 242 1.93 21.44 -1.15
C GLU A 242 2.45 21.34 0.30
N HIS A 243 3.26 20.31 0.59
CA HIS A 243 3.85 20.15 1.91
C HIS A 243 4.87 21.25 2.22
N ALA A 244 5.73 21.63 1.27
CA ALA A 244 6.69 22.72 1.42
C ALA A 244 6.00 24.04 1.78
N ILE A 245 4.86 24.35 1.15
CA ILE A 245 4.03 25.51 1.48
C ILE A 245 3.55 25.44 2.93
N SER A 246 3.07 24.26 3.37
CA SER A 246 2.57 24.08 4.74
C SER A 246 3.62 24.33 5.83
N ILE A 247 4.89 24.04 5.53
CA ILE A 247 6.04 24.29 6.42
C ILE A 247 6.74 25.62 6.11
N LYS A 248 6.20 26.44 5.20
CA LYS A 248 6.75 27.72 4.75
C LYS A 248 8.16 27.64 4.15
N ASP A 249 8.51 26.50 3.56
CA ASP A 249 9.76 26.31 2.81
C ASP A 249 9.60 26.81 1.36
N TYR A 250 9.57 28.13 1.23
CA TYR A 250 9.36 28.82 -0.05
C TYR A 250 10.52 28.69 -1.04
N GLU A 251 11.73 28.44 -0.56
CA GLU A 251 12.88 28.14 -1.43
C GLU A 251 12.72 26.76 -2.07
N PHE A 252 12.20 25.78 -1.31
CA PHE A 252 11.83 24.49 -1.89
C PHE A 252 10.71 24.63 -2.93
N VAL A 253 9.70 25.48 -2.68
CA VAL A 253 8.63 25.74 -3.66
C VAL A 253 9.20 26.24 -4.99
N LYS A 254 10.11 27.23 -4.98
CA LYS A 254 10.75 27.72 -6.22
C LYS A 254 11.47 26.61 -6.97
N LYS A 255 12.25 25.78 -6.27
CA LYS A 255 12.92 24.62 -6.86
C LYS A 255 11.93 23.61 -7.43
N GLY A 256 10.81 23.38 -6.75
CA GLY A 256 9.74 22.52 -7.22
C GLY A 256 9.11 23.01 -8.52
N ILE A 257 8.86 24.33 -8.65
CA ILE A 257 8.36 24.92 -9.90
C ILE A 257 9.38 24.81 -11.03
N ALA A 258 10.65 25.09 -10.76
CA ALA A 258 11.71 24.91 -11.75
C ALA A 258 11.80 23.45 -12.21
N HIS A 259 11.73 22.49 -11.28
CA HIS A 259 11.72 21.07 -11.61
C HIS A 259 10.51 20.68 -12.46
N LEU A 260 9.32 21.25 -12.22
CA LEU A 260 8.14 21.03 -13.06
C LEU A 260 8.35 21.51 -14.51
N GLU A 261 9.12 22.57 -14.74
CA GLU A 261 9.54 23.01 -16.08
C GLU A 261 10.54 22.01 -16.67
N ASP A 262 11.56 21.59 -15.92
CA ASP A 262 12.61 20.68 -16.38
C ASP A 262 12.07 19.32 -16.88
N ILE A 263 10.92 18.88 -16.36
CA ILE A 263 10.25 17.64 -16.77
C ILE A 263 9.03 17.88 -17.68
N ASP A 264 8.91 19.07 -18.27
CA ASP A 264 7.87 19.45 -19.22
C ASP A 264 6.42 19.34 -18.69
N LEU A 265 6.21 19.43 -17.36
CA LEU A 265 4.86 19.47 -16.78
C LEU A 265 4.24 20.86 -16.80
N ILE A 266 5.06 21.91 -16.80
CA ILE A 266 4.63 23.28 -17.05
C ILE A 266 5.51 23.92 -18.11
N ALA A 267 4.96 24.90 -18.83
CA ALA A 267 5.74 25.61 -19.84
C ALA A 267 6.64 26.69 -19.21
N PRO A 268 7.78 27.06 -19.84
CA PRO A 268 8.70 28.09 -19.32
C PRO A 268 8.03 29.44 -19.02
N GLN A 269 7.03 29.83 -19.82
CA GLN A 269 6.25 31.04 -19.55
C GLN A 269 5.43 30.98 -18.26
N VAL A 270 4.98 29.80 -17.84
CA VAL A 270 4.24 29.61 -16.58
C VAL A 270 5.18 29.81 -15.39
N HIS A 271 6.38 29.22 -15.45
CA HIS A 271 7.40 29.43 -14.42
C HIS A 271 7.78 30.91 -14.30
N LYS A 272 8.05 31.59 -15.43
CA LYS A 272 8.32 33.03 -15.43
C LYS A 272 7.17 33.86 -14.86
N ALA A 273 5.93 33.57 -15.26
CA ALA A 273 4.75 34.26 -14.73
C ALA A 273 4.61 34.06 -13.22
N PHE A 274 4.85 32.83 -12.74
CA PHE A 274 4.81 32.50 -11.32
C PHE A 274 5.86 33.30 -10.52
N LEU A 275 7.12 33.33 -10.98
CA LEU A 275 8.18 34.11 -10.34
C LEU A 275 7.88 35.62 -10.37
N HIS A 276 7.41 36.14 -11.50
CA HIS A 276 7.05 37.56 -11.62
C HIS A 276 5.94 37.96 -10.65
N HIS A 277 4.88 37.15 -10.52
CA HIS A 277 3.82 37.42 -9.55
C HIS A 277 4.31 37.26 -8.10
N ALA A 278 5.25 36.35 -7.85
CA ALA A 278 5.87 36.20 -6.54
C ALA A 278 6.74 37.41 -6.16
N GLU A 279 7.35 38.09 -7.12
CA GLU A 279 8.05 39.37 -6.90
C GLU A 279 7.07 40.51 -6.59
N LEU A 280 5.92 40.55 -7.25
CA LEU A 280 4.90 41.58 -7.04
C LEU A 280 4.14 41.43 -5.71
N TYR A 281 3.75 40.20 -5.35
CA TYR A 281 2.81 39.95 -4.26
C TYR A 281 3.38 39.13 -3.10
N THR A 282 4.65 38.71 -3.17
CA THR A 282 5.32 37.68 -2.35
C THR A 282 4.95 36.24 -2.74
N LEU A 283 5.91 35.32 -2.59
CA LEU A 283 5.70 33.91 -2.91
C LEU A 283 4.59 33.26 -2.06
N GLU A 284 4.48 33.65 -0.78
CA GLU A 284 3.43 33.18 0.12
C GLU A 284 2.04 33.48 -0.44
N LYS A 285 1.78 34.72 -0.89
CA LYS A 285 0.46 35.08 -1.44
C LYS A 285 0.12 34.33 -2.71
N VAL A 286 1.09 34.13 -3.61
CA VAL A 286 0.87 33.37 -4.85
C VAL A 286 0.56 31.91 -4.51
N CYS A 287 1.32 31.29 -3.60
CA CYS A 287 1.09 29.92 -3.17
C CYS A 287 -0.28 29.75 -2.50
N ASP A 288 -0.65 30.67 -1.61
CA ASP A 288 -1.97 30.71 -0.98
C ASP A 288 -3.09 30.81 -2.01
N GLY A 289 -2.91 31.66 -3.04
CA GLY A 289 -3.85 31.80 -4.15
C GLY A 289 -4.07 30.46 -4.88
N VAL A 290 -2.98 29.76 -5.20
CA VAL A 290 -3.02 28.43 -5.84
C VAL A 290 -3.77 27.42 -4.97
N MET A 291 -3.43 27.36 -3.67
CA MET A 291 -4.05 26.42 -2.73
C MET A 291 -5.53 26.70 -2.50
N ARG A 292 -5.93 27.97 -2.35
CA ARG A 292 -7.33 28.36 -2.13
C ARG A 292 -8.23 28.06 -3.33
N ASN A 293 -7.68 28.11 -4.54
CA ASN A 293 -8.39 27.76 -5.76
C ASN A 293 -8.34 26.24 -6.07
N ASN A 294 -7.77 25.43 -5.18
CA ASN A 294 -7.61 23.98 -5.34
C ASN A 294 -6.93 23.59 -6.67
N CYS A 295 -6.03 24.46 -7.15
CA CYS A 295 -5.26 24.21 -8.37
C CYS A 295 -3.98 23.45 -8.01
N LYS A 296 -3.59 22.50 -8.86
CA LYS A 296 -2.29 21.83 -8.76
C LYS A 296 -1.21 22.66 -9.44
N PHE A 297 0.01 22.60 -8.93
CA PHE A 297 1.15 23.34 -9.47
C PHE A 297 1.55 22.81 -10.85
N SER A 298 1.44 21.50 -11.05
CA SER A 298 1.61 20.84 -12.35
C SER A 298 0.53 21.18 -13.39
N GLU A 299 -0.51 21.93 -13.02
CA GLU A 299 -1.63 22.32 -13.89
C GLU A 299 -1.74 23.84 -14.06
N LEU A 300 -0.72 24.58 -13.62
CA LEU A 300 -0.69 26.03 -13.73
C LEU A 300 -0.60 26.47 -15.19
N THR A 301 -1.31 27.55 -15.49
CA THR A 301 -1.19 28.32 -16.73
C THR A 301 -1.00 29.78 -16.37
N VAL A 302 -0.54 30.59 -17.32
CA VAL A 302 -0.37 32.04 -17.11
C VAL A 302 -1.70 32.68 -16.71
N GLU A 303 -2.79 32.32 -17.39
CA GLU A 303 -4.13 32.88 -17.13
C GLU A 303 -4.64 32.47 -15.74
N LYS A 304 -4.32 31.26 -15.27
CA LYS A 304 -4.66 30.83 -13.91
C LYS A 304 -3.90 31.66 -12.89
N ILE A 305 -2.60 31.86 -13.07
CA ILE A 305 -1.76 32.63 -12.13
C ILE A 305 -2.29 34.07 -12.02
N GLU A 306 -2.56 34.71 -13.15
CA GLU A 306 -3.11 36.07 -13.20
C GLU A 306 -4.45 36.17 -12.44
N ARG A 307 -5.36 35.22 -12.67
CA ARG A 307 -6.67 35.19 -11.99
C ARG A 307 -6.57 34.96 -10.49
N MET A 308 -5.57 34.20 -10.04
CA MET A 308 -5.40 33.86 -8.62
C MET A 308 -4.69 34.97 -7.83
N CYS A 309 -4.00 35.88 -8.52
CA CYS A 309 -3.25 36.98 -7.93
C CYS A 309 -3.91 38.36 -8.14
N ALA A 310 -5.02 38.42 -8.88
CA ALA A 310 -5.88 39.61 -9.02
C ALA A 310 -6.78 39.80 -7.78
#